data_AF-A0AA96PDX9-F1
#
_entry.id   AF-A0AA96PDX9-F1
#
_cell.length_a   1.000
_cell.length_b   1.000
_cell.length_c   1.000
_cell.angle_alpha   90.00
_cell.angle_beta   90.00
_cell.angle_gamma   90.00
#
_symmetry.space_group_name_H-M   'P 1'
#
loop_
_entity.id
_entity.type
_entity.pdbx_description
1 polymer ?
#
loop_
_entity_poly.entity_id
_entity_poly.type
_entity_poly.pdbx_seq_one_letter_code
_entity_poly.pdbx_strand_id
1 'polypeptide(L)'
;MAKNLLSFVCQNCGAAYNKWQGKCDACGEWNALAEEDTTGVTTIPVSARSKRKGRTFNLESLTGQSNDAPRIASGMGELDRVTGGGFVRGSVLLIGGDPGIGKSTLLTQATSLMARAGHRVVYISGEEAVAQVRLRASRLGLADASVQLASETSVEDIVATLSEGTVPRLIVIDSIQTMWTDTVESAPGTVTQVRASAQALIRFAKKSGATIILVGHVTKDGQIAGPRVVEHMVDAVMSFEGEGSQQFRILRAVKNRFGPTDEIGVFEMTGLGLREVSNPSELFLSDRDLGSPGTAVFAGMEGTRPVLVELQALVAPTTLGTPRRAVVGWDSSRLSMVLAVLEAHCGVKLSGYDVYFNVAGGLRINEPAADMAAAAALVSSLCNAPLPTDAVYFGEISLSGAVRPVAQTSARLKEAAKLGFGRAVLPESARGDPGGDAGLSLNTIGGLTSLVADIAARGVKPTRDNSKSTDAEKNTVPARFKRQDG
;
A
#
# COMPACT_ATOMS: atom_id res chain seq x y z
N MET A 1 28.38 -1.23 -47.56
CA MET A 1 27.07 -0.80 -47.01
C MET A 1 26.70 -1.80 -45.93
N ALA A 2 26.77 -1.41 -44.66
CA ALA A 2 26.37 -2.28 -43.55
C ALA A 2 24.84 -2.41 -43.59
N LYS A 3 24.30 -3.64 -43.62
CA LYS A 3 22.86 -3.89 -43.51
C LYS A 3 22.42 -3.44 -42.12
N ASN A 4 21.48 -2.49 -42.06
CA ASN A 4 20.84 -2.06 -40.81
C ASN A 4 20.24 -3.29 -40.10
N LEU A 5 20.65 -3.54 -38.86
CA LEU A 5 19.97 -4.50 -37.99
C LEU A 5 18.83 -3.75 -37.28
N LEU A 6 17.64 -3.83 -37.87
CA LEU A 6 16.42 -3.34 -37.26
C LEU A 6 16.09 -4.23 -36.04
N SER A 7 15.92 -3.62 -34.86
CA SER A 7 15.47 -4.32 -33.66
C SER A 7 14.07 -3.82 -33.29
N PHE A 8 13.18 -4.74 -32.94
CA PHE A 8 11.82 -4.43 -32.49
C PHE A 8 11.77 -4.54 -30.98
N VAL A 9 11.51 -3.43 -30.30
CA VAL A 9 11.45 -3.39 -28.83
C VAL A 9 10.01 -3.23 -28.38
N CYS A 10 9.60 -4.11 -27.46
CA CYS A 10 8.29 -4.02 -26.85
C CYS A 10 8.24 -2.78 -25.96
N GLN A 11 7.41 -1.81 -26.32
CA GLN A 11 7.20 -0.58 -25.59
C GLN A 11 6.49 -0.79 -24.24
N ASN A 12 5.96 -1.99 -23.97
CA ASN A 12 5.35 -2.30 -22.68
C ASN A 12 6.36 -2.87 -21.66
N CYS A 13 7.23 -3.80 -22.08
CA CYS A 13 8.14 -4.50 -21.17
C CYS A 13 9.64 -4.36 -21.49
N GLY A 14 9.99 -3.74 -22.62
CA GLY A 14 11.36 -3.55 -23.08
C GLY A 14 12.02 -4.81 -23.67
N ALA A 15 11.27 -5.86 -23.97
CA ALA A 15 11.80 -7.07 -24.63
C ALA A 15 12.15 -6.76 -26.10
N ALA A 16 13.35 -7.16 -26.54
CA ALA A 16 13.85 -6.92 -27.89
C ALA A 16 13.75 -8.16 -28.79
N TYR A 17 13.39 -7.96 -30.04
CA TYR A 17 13.16 -8.98 -31.06
C TYR A 17 13.83 -8.59 -32.38
N ASN A 18 14.26 -9.57 -33.17
CA ASN A 18 14.93 -9.33 -34.45
C ASN A 18 13.96 -9.27 -35.64
N LYS A 19 12.67 -9.50 -35.41
CA LYS A 19 11.60 -9.44 -36.39
C LYS A 19 10.34 -8.92 -35.74
N TRP A 20 9.54 -8.18 -36.49
CA TRP A 20 8.24 -7.75 -36.00
C TRP A 20 7.33 -8.96 -35.79
N GLN A 21 6.56 -8.93 -34.71
CA GLN A 21 5.52 -9.90 -34.43
C GLN A 21 4.35 -9.19 -33.75
N GLY A 22 3.13 -9.65 -34.00
CA GLY A 22 1.93 -8.98 -33.50
C GLY A 22 1.75 -9.05 -31.98
N LYS A 23 2.42 -9.98 -31.29
CA LYS A 23 2.32 -10.18 -29.84
C LYS A 23 3.71 -10.29 -29.22
N CYS A 24 3.95 -9.58 -28.13
CA CYS A 24 5.15 -9.73 -27.33
C CYS A 24 5.11 -11.02 -26.50
N ASP A 25 6.05 -11.93 -26.74
CA ASP A 25 6.13 -13.21 -26.00
C ASP A 25 6.48 -13.04 -24.52
N ALA A 26 7.07 -11.90 -24.13
CA ALA A 26 7.49 -11.65 -22.74
C ALA A 26 6.36 -11.10 -21.85
N CYS A 27 5.52 -10.20 -22.36
CA CYS A 27 4.43 -9.60 -21.57
C CYS A 27 3.03 -9.97 -22.06
N GLY A 28 2.92 -10.68 -23.19
CA GLY A 28 1.65 -11.09 -23.78
C GLY A 28 0.91 -9.97 -24.53
N GLU A 29 1.47 -8.77 -24.59
CA GLU A 29 0.80 -7.59 -25.15
C GLU A 29 0.80 -7.59 -26.68
N TRP A 30 -0.33 -7.22 -27.28
CA TRP A 30 -0.48 -7.12 -28.73
C TRP A 30 -0.08 -5.74 -29.25
N ASN A 31 0.51 -5.67 -30.44
CA ASN A 31 0.93 -4.45 -31.14
C ASN A 31 1.84 -3.52 -30.32
N ALA A 32 2.47 -4.03 -29.26
CA ALA A 32 3.36 -3.25 -28.41
C ALA A 32 4.81 -3.18 -28.93
N LEU A 33 5.12 -3.79 -30.08
CA LEU A 33 6.48 -3.83 -30.64
C LEU A 33 6.69 -2.66 -31.61
N ALA A 34 7.59 -1.75 -31.25
CA ALA A 34 8.01 -0.65 -32.12
C ALA A 34 9.41 -0.92 -32.69
N GLU A 35 9.63 -0.48 -33.92
CA GLU A 35 10.92 -0.53 -34.59
C GLU A 35 11.85 0.52 -33.98
N GLU A 36 12.97 0.08 -33.40
CA GLU A 36 14.03 0.96 -32.91
C GLU A 36 15.24 0.83 -33.84
N ASP A 37 15.68 1.96 -34.37
CA ASP A 37 16.86 2.03 -35.22
C ASP A 37 18.11 1.99 -34.34
N THR A 38 18.84 0.86 -34.36
CA THR A 38 20.07 0.70 -33.57
C THR A 38 21.25 1.53 -34.11
N THR A 39 21.05 2.25 -35.22
CA THR A 39 22.07 3.04 -35.90
C THR A 39 22.32 4.41 -35.26
N GLY A 40 21.45 4.84 -34.34
CA GLY A 40 21.59 6.10 -33.61
C GLY A 40 22.50 6.06 -32.38
N VAL A 41 23.01 4.88 -32.02
CA VAL A 41 24.17 4.88 -31.16
C VAL A 41 25.32 5.29 -32.07
N THR A 42 25.84 6.51 -31.90
CA THR A 42 27.23 6.85 -32.24
C THR A 42 28.13 5.90 -31.44
N THR A 43 28.16 4.65 -31.89
CA THR A 43 29.06 3.62 -31.44
C THR A 43 30.39 4.06 -32.00
N ILE A 44 31.10 4.86 -31.21
CA ILE A 44 32.56 4.84 -31.24
C ILE A 44 32.91 3.36 -31.38
N PRO A 45 33.54 2.94 -32.48
CA PRO A 45 33.76 1.53 -32.73
C PRO A 45 34.48 0.95 -31.51
N VAL A 46 34.18 -0.28 -31.12
CA VAL A 46 34.78 -0.89 -29.93
C VAL A 46 36.32 -0.89 -30.02
N SER A 47 36.87 -0.78 -31.24
CA SER A 47 38.30 -0.56 -31.53
C SER A 47 38.83 0.85 -31.19
N ALA A 48 37.98 1.88 -31.13
CA ALA A 48 38.32 3.25 -30.74
C ALA A 48 37.99 3.57 -29.27
N ARG A 49 37.24 2.70 -28.57
CA ARG A 49 37.23 2.73 -27.10
C ARG A 49 38.57 2.19 -26.61
N SER A 50 39.40 3.06 -26.03
CA SER A 50 40.53 2.63 -25.20
C SER A 50 40.05 1.49 -24.30
N LYS A 51 40.65 0.30 -24.42
CA LYS A 51 40.40 -0.84 -23.54
C LYS A 51 40.76 -0.40 -22.13
N ARG A 52 39.79 0.18 -21.42
CA ARG A 52 39.97 0.59 -20.04
C ARG A 52 40.15 -0.70 -19.25
N LYS A 53 41.40 -1.03 -18.94
CA LYS A 53 41.77 -2.18 -18.12
C LYS A 53 40.90 -2.12 -16.87
N GLY A 54 40.15 -3.18 -16.60
CA GLY A 54 39.26 -3.23 -15.44
C GLY A 54 40.04 -2.80 -14.20
N ARG A 55 39.49 -1.85 -13.44
CA ARG A 55 40.11 -1.41 -12.19
C ARG A 55 39.84 -2.49 -11.14
N THR A 56 40.90 -2.98 -10.50
CA THR A 56 40.76 -3.82 -9.31
C THR A 56 40.17 -2.99 -8.17
N PHE A 57 39.26 -3.58 -7.41
CA PHE A 57 38.69 -2.99 -6.20
C PHE A 57 38.90 -3.96 -5.05
N ASN A 58 38.95 -3.43 -3.83
CA ASN A 58 39.12 -4.25 -2.64
C ASN A 58 37.84 -5.07 -2.42
N LEU A 59 38.01 -6.37 -2.14
CA LEU A 59 36.93 -7.20 -1.64
C LEU A 59 36.88 -7.03 -0.12
N GLU A 60 35.71 -6.68 0.40
CA GLU A 60 35.48 -6.55 1.84
C GLU A 60 34.77 -7.81 2.37
N SER A 61 35.08 -8.18 3.62
CA SER A 61 34.45 -9.35 4.25
C SER A 61 33.00 -9.05 4.63
N LEU A 62 32.12 -10.04 4.48
CA LEU A 62 30.76 -10.00 5.02
C LEU A 62 30.72 -9.87 6.56
N THR A 63 31.82 -10.17 7.26
CA THR A 63 31.94 -10.05 8.73
C THR A 63 32.35 -8.66 9.22
N GLY A 64 32.38 -7.65 8.34
CA GLY A 64 32.65 -6.25 8.73
C GLY A 64 31.54 -5.64 9.58
N GLN A 65 31.86 -4.58 10.33
CA GLN A 65 30.84 -3.80 11.04
C GLN A 65 29.91 -3.12 10.03
N SER A 66 28.67 -3.62 9.92
CA SER A 66 27.61 -2.96 9.19
C SER A 66 27.13 -1.76 10.00
N ASN A 67 27.66 -0.57 9.74
CA ASN A 67 26.97 0.64 10.17
C ASN A 67 25.69 0.75 9.35
N ASP A 68 24.54 0.85 10.02
CA ASP A 68 23.29 1.16 9.35
C ASP A 68 23.51 2.35 8.42
N ALA A 69 23.06 2.21 7.17
CA ALA A 69 23.28 3.23 6.16
C ALA A 69 22.69 4.56 6.68
N PRO A 70 23.45 5.67 6.70
CA PRO A 70 22.99 6.89 7.34
C PRO A 70 21.66 7.36 6.76
N ARG A 71 20.64 7.49 7.63
CA ARG A 71 19.29 7.92 7.26
C ARG A 71 19.08 9.40 7.54
N ILE A 72 18.20 10.00 6.76
CA ILE A 72 17.72 11.37 6.95
C ILE A 72 16.20 11.30 7.06
N ALA A 73 15.67 11.70 8.20
CA ALA A 73 14.22 11.76 8.42
C ALA A 73 13.60 12.83 7.51
N SER A 74 12.49 12.51 6.87
CA SER A 74 11.72 13.46 6.05
C SER A 74 10.97 14.47 6.91
N GLY A 75 10.74 14.15 8.19
CA GLY A 75 9.89 14.92 9.09
C GLY A 75 8.40 14.57 8.97
N MET A 76 8.04 13.61 8.11
CA MET A 76 6.71 13.02 8.00
C MET A 76 6.76 11.59 8.54
N GLY A 77 6.11 11.34 9.67
CA GLY A 77 6.23 10.06 10.39
C GLY A 77 5.78 8.84 9.58
N GLU A 78 4.70 8.95 8.80
CA GLU A 78 4.17 7.89 7.96
C GLU A 78 5.04 7.65 6.72
N LEU A 79 5.66 8.70 6.14
CA LEU A 79 6.64 8.54 5.06
C LEU A 79 7.95 7.92 5.57
N ASP A 80 8.40 8.36 6.75
CA ASP A 80 9.58 7.80 7.41
C ASP A 80 9.35 6.32 7.76
N ARG A 81 8.14 5.95 8.19
CA ARG A 81 7.75 4.54 8.40
C ARG A 81 7.90 3.72 7.12
N VAL A 82 7.28 4.14 6.01
CA VAL A 82 7.30 3.38 4.74
C VAL A 82 8.72 3.30 4.15
N THR A 83 9.57 4.32 4.38
CA THR A 83 10.97 4.30 3.97
C THR A 83 11.89 3.46 4.89
N GLY A 84 11.37 2.95 6.02
CA GLY A 84 12.14 2.16 6.99
C GLY A 84 12.94 3.01 7.97
N GLY A 85 12.40 4.15 8.40
CA GLY A 85 12.99 5.11 9.33
C GLY A 85 13.63 6.34 8.68
N GLY A 86 13.27 6.65 7.42
CA GLY A 86 13.79 7.80 6.67
C GLY A 86 14.66 7.41 5.46
N PHE A 87 15.12 8.42 4.75
CA PHE A 87 15.83 8.29 3.48
C PHE A 87 17.30 7.88 3.65
N VAL A 88 17.70 6.80 2.98
CA VAL A 88 19.10 6.34 2.96
C VAL A 88 19.94 7.20 2.01
N ARG A 89 21.15 7.58 2.41
CA ARG A 89 22.06 8.33 1.53
C ARG A 89 22.45 7.53 0.29
N GLY A 90 22.47 8.20 -0.86
CA GLY A 90 22.79 7.58 -2.14
C GLY A 90 21.73 6.58 -2.62
N SER A 91 20.52 6.60 -2.06
CA SER A 91 19.42 5.76 -2.53
C SER A 91 18.60 6.44 -3.62
N VAL A 92 18.01 5.63 -4.48
CA VAL A 92 16.96 6.08 -5.40
C VAL A 92 15.66 5.38 -5.09
N LEU A 93 14.60 6.17 -4.93
CA LEU A 93 13.25 5.71 -4.65
C LEU A 93 12.35 6.06 -5.84
N LEU A 94 11.40 5.19 -6.15
CA LEU A 94 10.33 5.44 -7.12
C LEU A 94 9.00 5.56 -6.37
N ILE A 95 8.28 6.67 -6.54
CA ILE A 95 6.90 6.81 -6.05
C ILE A 95 5.95 6.76 -7.25
N GLY A 96 5.25 5.64 -7.35
CA GLY A 96 4.18 5.40 -8.31
C GLY A 96 2.81 5.77 -7.77
N GLY A 97 1.84 5.99 -8.66
CA GLY A 97 0.44 6.15 -8.29
C GLY A 97 -0.35 6.91 -9.35
N ASP A 98 -1.68 6.87 -9.22
CA ASP A 98 -2.58 7.48 -10.20
C ASP A 98 -2.38 9.01 -10.30
N PRO A 99 -2.60 9.61 -11.47
CA PRO A 99 -2.67 11.07 -11.60
C PRO A 99 -3.68 11.66 -10.62
N GLY A 100 -3.30 12.74 -9.94
CA GLY A 100 -4.18 13.42 -8.98
C GLY A 100 -4.29 12.76 -7.59
N ILE A 101 -3.63 11.62 -7.34
CA ILE A 101 -3.70 10.95 -6.03
C ILE A 101 -3.06 11.76 -4.89
N GLY A 102 -2.12 12.65 -5.22
CA GLY A 102 -1.42 13.52 -4.27
C GLY A 102 0.09 13.36 -4.21
N LYS A 103 0.75 12.65 -5.14
CA LYS A 103 2.22 12.44 -5.17
C LYS A 103 3.02 13.74 -5.04
N SER A 104 2.76 14.72 -5.91
CA SER A 104 3.46 16.01 -5.88
C SER A 104 3.15 16.80 -4.61
N THR A 105 1.97 16.59 -4.00
CA THR A 105 1.61 17.21 -2.71
C THR A 105 2.42 16.61 -1.56
N LEU A 106 2.50 15.27 -1.49
CA LEU A 106 3.34 14.53 -0.54
C LEU A 106 4.79 14.99 -0.62
N LEU A 107 5.33 15.07 -1.84
CA LEU A 107 6.72 15.44 -2.08
C LEU A 107 6.99 16.93 -1.81
N THR A 108 6.05 17.82 -2.13
CA THR A 108 6.17 19.24 -1.76
C THR A 108 6.23 19.40 -0.23
N GLN A 109 5.41 18.66 0.52
CA GLN A 109 5.43 18.66 1.99
C GLN A 109 6.74 18.11 2.54
N ALA A 110 7.16 16.91 2.08
CA ALA A 110 8.40 16.27 2.54
C ALA A 110 9.65 17.13 2.24
N THR A 111 9.73 17.69 1.03
CA THR A 111 10.85 18.56 0.65
C THR A 111 10.89 19.86 1.46
N SER A 112 9.74 20.43 1.77
CA SER A 112 9.64 21.64 2.59
C SER A 112 10.04 21.41 4.05
N LEU A 113 9.63 20.28 4.64
CA LEU A 113 10.01 19.90 6.01
C LEU A 113 11.52 19.67 6.13
N MET A 114 12.09 18.93 5.18
CA MET A 114 13.54 18.73 5.06
C MET A 114 14.30 20.05 4.90
N ALA A 115 13.80 20.98 4.07
CA ALA A 115 14.42 22.28 3.88
C ALA A 115 14.40 23.12 5.17
N ARG A 116 13.27 23.12 5.90
CA ARG A 116 13.15 23.76 7.22
C ARG A 116 14.07 23.15 8.27
N ALA A 117 14.39 21.86 8.15
CA ALA A 117 15.41 21.19 8.97
C ALA A 117 16.87 21.55 8.59
N GLY A 118 17.06 22.49 7.66
CA GLY A 118 18.38 22.99 7.25
C GLY A 118 19.07 22.15 6.17
N HIS A 119 18.35 21.24 5.52
CA HIS A 119 18.89 20.46 4.41
C HIS A 119 18.75 21.19 3.07
N ARG A 120 19.79 21.11 2.22
CA ARG A 120 19.64 21.51 0.81
C ARG A 120 18.74 20.51 0.10
N VAL A 121 17.61 20.96 -0.40
CA VAL A 121 16.62 20.16 -1.12
C VAL A 121 16.33 20.78 -2.48
N VAL A 122 16.26 19.94 -3.51
CA VAL A 122 15.98 20.37 -4.88
C VAL A 122 14.74 19.64 -5.40
N TYR A 123 13.81 20.39 -6.00
CA TYR A 123 12.64 19.85 -6.68
C TYR A 123 12.70 20.27 -8.16
N ILE A 124 12.82 19.28 -9.04
CA ILE A 124 12.88 19.47 -10.48
C ILE A 124 11.61 18.91 -11.07
N SER A 125 10.84 19.78 -11.73
CA SER A 125 9.63 19.35 -12.44
C SER A 125 9.84 19.39 -13.94
N GLY A 126 9.51 18.31 -14.63
CA GLY A 126 9.42 18.31 -16.09
C GLY A 126 7.99 18.52 -16.61
N GLU A 127 6.98 18.42 -15.74
CA GLU A 127 5.56 18.59 -16.12
C GLU A 127 5.03 20.00 -15.80
N GLU A 128 5.46 20.60 -14.69
CA GLU A 128 4.89 21.85 -14.18
C GLU A 128 5.90 23.01 -14.21
N ALA A 129 5.41 24.20 -14.53
CA ALA A 129 6.21 25.41 -14.43
C ALA A 129 6.50 25.74 -12.95
N VAL A 130 7.66 26.36 -12.68
CA VAL A 130 8.06 26.79 -11.32
C VAL A 130 6.97 27.61 -10.62
N ALA A 131 6.25 28.47 -11.36
CA ALA A 131 5.16 29.27 -10.82
C ALA A 131 4.00 28.42 -10.28
N GLN A 132 3.67 27.30 -10.94
CA GLN A 132 2.59 26.40 -10.50
C GLN A 132 2.98 25.65 -9.22
N VAL A 133 4.23 25.17 -9.15
CA VAL A 133 4.78 24.53 -7.94
C VAL A 133 4.77 25.51 -6.76
N ARG A 134 5.18 26.78 -6.98
CA ARG A 134 5.11 27.83 -5.94
C ARG A 134 3.69 28.12 -5.48
N LEU A 135 2.72 28.15 -6.40
CA LEU A 135 1.32 28.36 -6.04
C LEU A 135 0.79 27.21 -5.16
N ARG A 136 1.16 25.96 -5.49
CA ARG A 136 0.86 24.79 -4.64
C ARG A 136 1.50 24.95 -3.25
N ALA A 137 2.79 25.22 -3.18
CA ALA A 137 3.49 25.41 -1.90
C ALA A 137 2.85 26.53 -1.06
N SER A 138 2.41 27.61 -1.69
CA SER A 138 1.71 28.71 -1.01
C SER A 138 0.38 28.28 -0.40
N ARG A 139 -0.43 27.51 -1.13
CA ARG A 139 -1.70 26.95 -0.62
C ARG A 139 -1.50 25.99 0.55
N LEU A 140 -0.38 25.27 0.56
CA LEU A 140 0.00 24.34 1.62
C LEU A 140 0.63 25.05 2.84
N GLY A 141 0.85 26.37 2.79
CA GLY A 141 1.54 27.10 3.87
C GLY A 141 3.04 26.79 3.95
N LEU A 142 3.67 26.53 2.82
CA LEU A 142 5.07 26.10 2.70
C LEU A 142 5.94 27.05 1.85
N ALA A 143 5.45 28.24 1.52
CA ALA A 143 6.15 29.19 0.64
C ALA A 143 7.46 29.74 1.24
N ASP A 144 7.62 29.67 2.57
CA ASP A 144 8.80 30.08 3.33
C ASP A 144 9.92 29.03 3.34
N ALA A 145 9.63 27.79 2.94
CA ALA A 145 10.64 26.74 2.92
C ALA A 145 11.66 26.99 1.80
N SER A 146 12.94 26.92 2.12
CA SER A 146 14.05 27.19 1.19
C SER A 146 14.33 26.03 0.22
N VAL A 147 13.29 25.56 -0.49
CA VAL A 147 13.39 24.51 -1.51
C VAL A 147 13.87 25.13 -2.82
N GLN A 148 14.92 24.57 -3.43
CA GLN A 148 15.41 25.00 -4.74
C GLN A 148 14.53 24.37 -5.83
N LEU A 149 13.85 25.20 -6.63
CA LEU A 149 12.92 24.74 -7.69
C LEU A 149 13.54 24.97 -9.07
N ALA A 150 13.40 23.98 -9.95
CA ALA A 150 13.73 24.11 -11.36
C ALA A 150 12.65 23.43 -12.24
N SER A 151 12.47 23.95 -13.44
CA SER A 151 11.69 23.27 -14.48
C SER A 151 12.66 22.90 -15.59
N GLU A 152 13.06 21.64 -15.63
CA GLU A 152 14.11 21.14 -16.53
C GLU A 152 13.85 19.66 -16.84
N THR A 153 14.25 19.24 -18.04
CA THR A 153 14.01 17.87 -18.57
C THR A 153 15.28 17.17 -19.04
N SER A 154 16.33 17.93 -19.35
CA SER A 154 17.65 17.41 -19.75
C SER A 154 18.38 16.83 -18.55
N VAL A 155 18.66 15.52 -18.57
CA VAL A 155 19.37 14.85 -17.47
C VAL A 155 20.80 15.35 -17.33
N GLU A 156 21.45 15.67 -18.44
CA GLU A 156 22.81 16.23 -18.48
C GLU A 156 22.86 17.58 -17.74
N ASP A 157 21.93 18.49 -18.04
CA ASP A 157 21.87 19.82 -17.40
C ASP A 157 21.50 19.72 -15.92
N ILE A 158 20.58 18.82 -15.58
CA ILE A 158 20.22 18.51 -14.20
C ILE A 158 21.46 18.03 -13.44
N VAL A 159 22.18 17.03 -13.96
CA VAL A 159 23.36 16.46 -13.29
C VAL A 159 24.48 17.50 -13.16
N ALA A 160 24.71 18.31 -14.19
CA ALA A 160 25.69 19.40 -14.15
C ALA A 160 25.35 20.40 -13.04
N THR A 161 24.13 20.91 -13.03
CA THR A 161 23.63 21.87 -12.03
C THR A 161 23.69 21.31 -10.60
N LEU A 162 23.30 20.05 -10.41
CA LEU A 162 23.30 19.41 -9.10
C LEU A 162 24.71 19.07 -8.60
N SER A 163 25.69 18.95 -9.50
CA SER A 163 27.09 18.73 -9.17
C SER A 163 27.79 20.00 -8.66
N GLU A 164 27.18 21.16 -8.83
CA GLU A 164 27.69 22.42 -8.31
C GLU A 164 27.30 22.65 -6.84
N GLY A 165 28.25 23.17 -6.07
CA GLY A 165 28.06 23.54 -4.68
C GLY A 165 27.95 22.34 -3.72
N THR A 166 27.17 22.52 -2.65
CA THR A 166 26.99 21.50 -1.60
C THR A 166 26.00 20.43 -2.05
N VAL A 167 26.35 19.15 -1.95
CA VAL A 167 25.45 18.06 -2.41
C VAL A 167 24.06 18.14 -1.74
N PRO A 168 22.95 18.18 -2.51
CA PRO A 168 21.61 18.13 -1.95
C PRO A 168 21.37 16.84 -1.16
N ARG A 169 20.65 16.93 -0.05
CA ARG A 169 20.26 15.74 0.72
C ARG A 169 19.10 14.99 0.08
N LEU A 170 18.19 15.72 -0.56
CA LEU A 170 17.05 15.16 -1.26
C LEU A 170 16.84 15.89 -2.59
N ILE A 171 16.62 15.11 -3.65
CA ILE A 171 16.28 15.58 -4.98
C ILE A 171 14.98 14.90 -5.39
N VAL A 172 14.00 15.68 -5.83
CA VAL A 172 12.76 15.16 -6.42
C VAL A 172 12.77 15.42 -7.92
N ILE A 173 12.45 14.39 -8.71
CA ILE A 173 12.29 14.44 -10.16
C ILE A 173 10.83 14.12 -10.48
N ASP A 174 10.03 15.14 -10.82
CA ASP A 174 8.58 15.05 -11.06
C ASP A 174 8.22 15.45 -12.51
N SER A 175 8.19 14.52 -13.47
CA SER A 175 8.26 13.05 -13.33
C SER A 175 9.39 12.45 -14.16
N ILE A 176 9.71 11.17 -13.95
CA ILE A 176 10.77 10.49 -14.73
C ILE A 176 10.39 10.33 -16.21
N GLN A 177 9.09 10.31 -16.52
CA GLN A 177 8.58 10.18 -17.89
C GLN A 177 8.96 11.38 -18.79
N THR A 178 9.14 12.56 -18.20
CA THR A 178 9.49 13.78 -18.94
C THR A 178 10.99 13.96 -19.15
N MET A 179 11.81 13.11 -18.52
CA MET A 179 13.26 13.23 -18.57
C MET A 179 13.81 12.62 -19.86
N TRP A 180 14.84 13.24 -20.42
CA TRP A 180 15.54 12.74 -21.60
C TRP A 180 17.05 12.89 -21.47
N THR A 181 17.77 12.07 -22.21
CA THR A 181 19.24 12.07 -22.30
C THR A 181 19.69 11.92 -23.74
N ASP A 182 20.75 12.65 -24.08
CA ASP A 182 21.45 12.57 -25.37
C ASP A 182 22.20 11.24 -25.56
N THR A 183 22.32 10.42 -24.52
CA THR A 183 23.05 9.15 -24.58
C THR A 183 22.33 8.06 -25.39
N VAL A 184 21.07 8.30 -25.76
CA VAL A 184 20.23 7.39 -26.54
C VAL A 184 19.48 8.18 -27.61
N GLU A 185 19.54 7.74 -28.86
CA GLU A 185 18.69 8.27 -29.93
C GLU A 185 17.28 7.65 -29.84
N SER A 186 16.44 8.23 -28.98
CA SER A 186 15.04 7.85 -28.82
C SER A 186 14.24 9.05 -28.33
N ALA A 187 12.97 9.15 -28.71
CA ALA A 187 12.12 10.26 -28.30
C ALA A 187 11.90 10.26 -26.78
N PRO A 188 11.85 11.43 -26.11
CA PRO A 188 11.47 11.55 -24.70
C PRO A 188 10.15 10.83 -24.40
N GLY A 189 10.04 10.22 -23.21
CA GLY A 189 8.87 9.44 -22.80
C GLY A 189 8.83 7.99 -23.31
N THR A 190 9.72 7.59 -24.23
CA THR A 190 9.91 6.16 -24.57
C THR A 190 10.53 5.38 -23.41
N VAL A 191 10.29 4.07 -23.36
CA VAL A 191 10.89 3.20 -22.33
C VAL A 191 12.41 3.33 -22.29
N THR A 192 13.04 3.36 -23.46
CA THR A 192 14.49 3.43 -23.61
C THR A 192 15.04 4.73 -23.03
N GLN A 193 14.41 5.88 -23.32
CA GLN A 193 14.75 7.17 -22.70
C GLN A 193 14.57 7.18 -21.18
N VAL A 194 13.45 6.67 -20.68
CA VAL A 194 13.15 6.61 -19.24
C VAL A 194 14.19 5.77 -18.49
N ARG A 195 14.56 4.60 -19.03
CA ARG A 195 15.59 3.74 -18.44
C ARG A 195 16.95 4.41 -18.45
N ALA A 196 17.37 5.00 -19.57
CA ALA A 196 18.68 5.64 -19.68
C ALA A 196 18.80 6.83 -18.72
N SER A 197 17.76 7.66 -18.66
CA SER A 197 17.63 8.78 -17.72
C SER A 197 17.70 8.31 -16.26
N ALA A 198 16.93 7.28 -15.89
CA ALA A 198 16.97 6.72 -14.54
C ALA A 198 18.36 6.15 -14.19
N GLN A 199 19.06 5.47 -15.13
CA GLN A 199 20.42 4.98 -14.90
C GLN A 199 21.40 6.12 -14.63
N ALA A 200 21.33 7.22 -15.39
CA ALA A 200 22.19 8.37 -15.18
C ALA A 200 21.96 9.00 -13.80
N LEU A 201 20.71 9.18 -13.39
CA LEU A 201 20.33 9.70 -12.07
C LEU A 201 20.75 8.75 -10.94
N ILE A 202 20.57 7.43 -11.10
CA ILE A 202 21.04 6.42 -10.13
C ILE A 202 22.56 6.51 -9.95
N ARG A 203 23.32 6.61 -11.05
CA ARG A 203 24.78 6.79 -10.97
C ARG A 203 25.15 8.06 -10.23
N PHE A 204 24.44 9.17 -10.47
CA PHE A 204 24.65 10.41 -9.75
C PHE A 204 24.37 10.27 -8.25
N ALA A 205 23.25 9.65 -7.86
CA ALA A 205 22.89 9.40 -6.46
C ALA A 205 23.97 8.59 -5.74
N LYS A 206 24.39 7.47 -6.33
CA LYS A 206 25.41 6.58 -5.74
C LYS A 206 26.78 7.25 -5.62
N LYS A 207 27.15 8.12 -6.57
CA LYS A 207 28.43 8.85 -6.57
C LYS A 207 28.44 10.02 -5.57
N SER A 208 27.35 10.78 -5.51
CA SER A 208 27.26 12.00 -4.69
C SER A 208 26.83 11.71 -3.25
N GLY A 209 26.12 10.60 -3.01
CA GLY A 209 25.46 10.31 -1.74
C GLY A 209 24.13 11.04 -1.56
N ALA A 210 23.61 11.73 -2.58
CA ALA A 210 22.29 12.34 -2.57
C ALA A 210 21.17 11.28 -2.64
N THR A 211 20.05 11.52 -1.96
CA THR A 211 18.84 10.71 -2.15
C THR A 211 18.02 11.30 -3.29
N ILE A 212 17.58 10.46 -4.23
CA ILE A 212 16.70 10.87 -5.34
C ILE A 212 15.35 10.16 -5.21
N ILE A 213 14.27 10.93 -5.34
CA ILE A 213 12.92 10.40 -5.53
C ILE A 213 12.50 10.67 -6.98
N LEU A 214 12.18 9.60 -7.68
CA LEU A 214 11.60 9.63 -9.02
C LEU A 214 10.09 9.50 -8.89
N VAL A 215 9.33 10.42 -9.48
CA VAL A 215 7.87 10.29 -9.57
C VAL A 215 7.52 9.54 -10.84
N GLY A 216 6.64 8.55 -10.72
CA GLY A 216 6.07 7.82 -11.85
C GLY A 216 4.54 7.88 -11.85
N HIS A 217 3.95 8.28 -12.98
CA HIS A 217 2.51 8.18 -13.23
C HIS A 217 2.09 6.76 -13.65
N VAL A 218 0.95 6.29 -13.13
CA VAL A 218 0.31 5.02 -13.53
C VAL A 218 -0.91 5.29 -14.43
N THR A 219 -0.95 4.56 -15.55
CA THR A 219 -2.11 4.35 -16.45
C THR A 219 -3.41 3.88 -15.84
N LYS A 220 -4.59 4.47 -16.16
CA LYS A 220 -5.88 3.80 -15.94
C LYS A 220 -6.01 2.43 -16.64
N ASP A 221 -5.30 2.23 -17.76
CA ASP A 221 -5.29 0.95 -18.50
C ASP A 221 -4.18 -0.01 -18.05
N GLY A 222 -3.42 0.33 -17.00
CA GLY A 222 -2.20 -0.38 -16.62
C GLY A 222 -1.06 -0.28 -17.66
N GLN A 223 -1.35 0.27 -18.84
CA GLN A 223 -0.42 0.55 -19.93
C GLN A 223 0.03 2.00 -19.91
N ILE A 224 0.91 2.36 -18.97
CA ILE A 224 1.96 3.33 -19.27
C ILE A 224 3.31 2.72 -18.93
N ALA A 225 4.07 2.62 -20.00
CA ALA A 225 5.47 2.32 -20.14
C ALA A 225 6.35 3.33 -19.36
N GLY A 226 6.59 3.09 -18.06
CA GLY A 226 7.50 3.96 -17.31
C GLY A 226 7.91 3.42 -15.94
N PRO A 227 6.99 3.33 -14.96
CA PRO A 227 7.36 2.98 -13.59
C PRO A 227 7.89 1.54 -13.48
N ARG A 228 7.16 0.56 -14.03
CA ARG A 228 7.55 -0.87 -13.99
C ARG A 228 8.92 -1.15 -14.56
N VAL A 229 9.33 -0.39 -15.57
CA VAL A 229 10.63 -0.59 -16.21
C VAL A 229 11.78 -0.05 -15.34
N VAL A 230 11.50 0.86 -14.42
CA VAL A 230 12.48 1.44 -13.50
C VAL A 230 12.44 0.77 -12.12
N GLU A 231 11.32 0.11 -11.75
CA GLU A 231 11.13 -0.59 -10.47
C GLU A 231 12.29 -1.53 -10.09
N HIS A 232 12.80 -2.30 -11.05
CA HIS A 232 13.90 -3.23 -10.79
C HIS A 232 15.25 -2.52 -10.57
N MET A 233 15.42 -1.32 -11.13
CA MET A 233 16.66 -0.55 -11.10
C MET A 233 16.85 0.25 -9.81
N VAL A 234 15.75 0.73 -9.22
CA VAL A 234 15.76 1.57 -8.01
C VAL A 234 15.94 0.73 -6.74
N ASP A 235 16.26 1.40 -5.64
CA ASP A 235 16.46 0.74 -4.35
C ASP A 235 15.16 0.50 -3.59
N ALA A 236 14.19 1.40 -3.73
CA ALA A 236 12.84 1.24 -3.20
C ALA A 236 11.76 1.70 -4.20
N VAL A 237 10.60 1.05 -4.15
CA VAL A 237 9.41 1.35 -4.93
C VAL A 237 8.25 1.51 -3.95
N MET A 238 7.54 2.62 -4.06
CA MET A 238 6.36 2.92 -3.27
C MET A 238 5.17 3.15 -4.20
N SER A 239 4.02 2.61 -3.82
CA SER A 239 2.74 2.82 -4.49
C SER A 239 1.90 3.76 -3.63
N PHE A 240 1.42 4.86 -4.22
CA PHE A 240 0.49 5.76 -3.56
C PHE A 240 -0.91 5.57 -4.14
N GLU A 241 -1.79 5.03 -3.31
CA GLU A 241 -3.08 4.47 -3.69
C GLU A 241 -4.23 5.19 -2.99
N GLY A 242 -5.40 5.19 -3.62
CA GLY A 242 -6.63 5.69 -3.01
C GLY A 242 -7.73 5.84 -4.06
N GLU A 243 -8.88 5.22 -3.81
CA GLU A 243 -10.03 5.33 -4.71
C GLU A 243 -10.76 6.67 -4.53
N GLY A 244 -11.48 7.10 -5.57
CA GLY A 244 -12.14 8.41 -5.62
C GLY A 244 -13.19 8.67 -4.53
N SER A 245 -13.81 7.62 -3.97
CA SER A 245 -14.75 7.72 -2.84
C SER A 245 -14.08 7.62 -1.47
N GLN A 246 -12.82 7.19 -1.41
CA GLN A 246 -12.09 7.01 -0.16
C GLN A 246 -11.51 8.36 0.29
N GLN A 247 -11.75 8.71 1.55
CA GLN A 247 -11.15 9.87 2.20
C GLN A 247 -9.63 9.72 2.37
N PHE A 248 -9.13 8.48 2.33
CA PHE A 248 -7.73 8.15 2.61
C PHE A 248 -6.90 7.90 1.36
N ARG A 249 -5.59 8.05 1.56
CA ARG A 249 -4.53 7.76 0.61
C ARG A 249 -3.50 6.90 1.32
N ILE A 250 -3.19 5.74 0.76
CA ILE A 250 -2.28 4.76 1.35
C ILE A 250 -0.99 4.75 0.55
N LEU A 251 0.12 5.04 1.21
CA LEU A 251 1.47 4.86 0.69
C LEU A 251 1.98 3.49 1.12
N ARG A 252 2.32 2.63 0.18
CA ARG A 252 2.78 1.27 0.43
C ARG A 252 4.14 1.03 -0.18
N ALA A 253 5.05 0.41 0.57
CA ALA A 253 6.29 -0.10 -0.02
C ALA A 253 6.00 -1.36 -0.85
N VAL A 254 6.35 -1.38 -2.14
CA VAL A 254 6.28 -2.59 -2.99
C VAL A 254 7.64 -3.30 -3.00
N LYS A 255 8.71 -2.50 -2.94
CA LYS A 255 10.10 -2.95 -2.87
C LYS A 255 10.83 -2.01 -1.93
N ASN A 256 11.60 -2.52 -0.99
CA ASN A 256 12.44 -1.69 -0.14
C ASN A 256 13.71 -2.46 0.23
N ARG A 257 14.85 -2.08 -0.35
CA ARG A 257 16.15 -2.70 -0.01
C ARG A 257 16.65 -2.29 1.37
N PHE A 258 16.08 -1.25 1.96
CA PHE A 258 16.53 -0.66 3.21
C PHE A 258 15.47 -0.77 4.31
N GLY A 259 14.43 -1.56 4.13
CA GLY A 259 13.36 -1.64 5.10
C GLY A 259 12.30 -2.67 4.71
N PRO A 260 11.30 -2.85 5.56
CA PRO A 260 10.17 -3.71 5.28
C PRO A 260 9.41 -3.27 4.01
N THR A 261 8.85 -4.25 3.29
CA THR A 261 7.92 -4.03 2.16
C THR A 261 6.45 -4.08 2.60
N ASP A 262 6.20 -4.36 3.86
CA ASP A 262 4.88 -4.57 4.41
C ASP A 262 4.46 -3.41 5.33
N GLU A 263 5.20 -2.30 5.31
CA GLU A 263 4.80 -1.06 5.98
C GLU A 263 3.91 -0.20 5.09
N ILE A 264 2.94 0.46 5.74
CA ILE A 264 2.02 1.41 5.11
C ILE A 264 2.00 2.74 5.84
N GLY A 265 1.93 3.82 5.06
CA GLY A 265 1.70 5.18 5.51
C GLY A 265 0.29 5.61 5.13
N VAL A 266 -0.49 6.07 6.09
CA VAL A 266 -1.88 6.49 5.85
C VAL A 266 -1.99 8.00 5.91
N PHE A 267 -2.62 8.57 4.89
CA PHE A 267 -2.81 10.01 4.75
C PHE A 267 -4.27 10.33 4.43
N GLU A 268 -4.71 11.51 4.83
CA GLU A 268 -5.99 12.10 4.46
C GLU A 268 -5.75 13.36 3.64
N MET A 269 -6.46 13.53 2.53
CA MET A 269 -6.39 14.76 1.74
C MET A 269 -7.30 15.83 2.37
N THR A 270 -6.69 16.90 2.86
CA THR A 270 -7.38 18.06 3.45
C THR A 270 -7.20 19.30 2.57
N GLY A 271 -7.90 20.39 2.90
CA GLY A 271 -7.70 21.68 2.23
C GLY A 271 -6.27 22.25 2.38
N LEU A 272 -5.52 21.79 3.38
CA LEU A 272 -4.13 22.20 3.66
C LEU A 272 -3.10 21.18 3.14
N GLY A 273 -3.53 20.17 2.36
CA GLY A 273 -2.68 19.09 1.85
C GLY A 273 -2.90 17.76 2.55
N LEU A 274 -1.89 16.89 2.48
CA LEU A 274 -1.93 15.56 3.07
C LEU A 274 -1.65 15.62 4.57
N ARG A 275 -2.60 15.17 5.37
CA ARG A 275 -2.48 15.02 6.82
C ARG A 275 -2.13 13.57 7.16
N GLU A 276 -1.14 13.36 8.02
CA GLU A 276 -0.76 12.03 8.49
C GLU A 276 -1.84 11.45 9.42
N VAL A 277 -2.14 10.16 9.21
CA VAL A 277 -3.07 9.39 10.02
C VAL A 277 -2.29 8.36 10.82
N SER A 278 -1.94 8.72 12.06
CA SER A 278 -1.18 7.84 12.95
C SER A 278 -1.99 6.62 13.42
N ASN A 279 -3.32 6.76 13.47
CA ASN A 279 -4.23 5.70 13.92
C ASN A 279 -5.36 5.48 12.90
N PRO A 280 -5.16 4.64 11.87
CA PRO A 280 -6.14 4.45 10.81
C PRO A 280 -7.40 3.74 11.30
N SER A 281 -7.26 2.87 12.30
CA SER A 281 -8.38 2.14 12.91
C SER A 281 -9.46 3.06 13.48
N GLU A 282 -9.11 4.26 13.96
CA GLU A 282 -10.12 5.21 14.46
C GLU A 282 -11.06 5.73 13.37
N LEU A 283 -10.61 5.69 12.13
CA LEU A 283 -11.37 6.21 10.99
C LEU A 283 -12.23 5.13 10.34
N PHE A 284 -11.87 3.86 10.52
CA PHE A 284 -12.60 2.72 9.97
C PHE A 284 -13.68 2.18 10.89
N LEU A 285 -13.67 2.60 12.16
CA LEU A 285 -14.67 2.23 13.15
C LEU A 285 -15.68 3.36 13.28
N SER A 286 -16.90 3.14 12.80
CA SER A 286 -17.98 4.11 12.92
C SER A 286 -18.88 3.79 14.12
N ASP A 287 -19.10 4.79 14.99
CA ASP A 287 -19.97 4.64 16.19
C ASP A 287 -21.43 4.34 15.82
N ARG A 288 -21.84 4.61 14.57
CA ARG A 288 -23.24 4.44 14.13
C ARG A 288 -23.61 2.98 13.87
N ASP A 289 -22.67 2.18 13.39
CA ASP A 289 -22.95 0.82 12.92
C ASP A 289 -22.52 -0.26 13.94
N LEU A 290 -21.68 0.10 14.92
CA LEU A 290 -21.27 -0.78 16.02
C LEU A 290 -22.49 -1.20 16.85
N GLY A 291 -22.86 -2.47 16.74
CA GLY A 291 -24.02 -3.05 17.44
C GLY A 291 -25.23 -3.29 16.54
N SER A 292 -25.13 -3.00 15.25
CA SER A 292 -26.10 -3.46 14.25
C SER A 292 -25.88 -4.94 13.92
N PRO A 293 -26.94 -5.74 13.72
CA PRO A 293 -26.81 -7.09 13.19
C PRO A 293 -26.11 -7.07 11.82
N GLY A 294 -25.18 -7.98 11.62
CA GLY A 294 -24.39 -8.03 10.40
C GLY A 294 -23.05 -7.30 10.46
N THR A 295 -22.71 -6.67 11.59
CA THR A 295 -21.46 -5.92 11.76
C THR A 295 -20.49 -6.66 12.68
N ALA A 296 -19.28 -6.95 12.18
CA ALA A 296 -18.18 -7.52 12.96
C ALA A 296 -16.91 -6.69 12.83
N VAL A 297 -16.18 -6.47 13.92
CA VAL A 297 -14.87 -5.80 13.87
C VAL A 297 -13.78 -6.83 13.63
N PHE A 298 -13.10 -6.72 12.49
CA PHE A 298 -11.96 -7.54 12.13
C PHE A 298 -10.65 -6.89 12.59
N ALA A 299 -9.79 -7.65 13.25
CA ALA A 299 -8.41 -7.24 13.52
C ALA A 299 -7.48 -7.78 12.43
N GLY A 300 -7.25 -6.98 11.39
CA GLY A 300 -6.41 -7.33 10.25
C GLY A 300 -4.96 -6.90 10.40
N MET A 301 -4.09 -7.48 9.58
CA MET A 301 -2.73 -7.00 9.37
C MET A 301 -2.61 -6.43 7.96
N GLU A 302 -2.28 -5.15 7.87
CA GLU A 302 -1.86 -4.52 6.63
C GLU A 302 -0.33 -4.54 6.59
N GLY A 303 0.19 -5.66 6.12
CA GLY A 303 1.59 -6.01 6.23
C GLY A 303 2.04 -6.24 7.69
N THR A 304 2.85 -5.36 8.29
CA THR A 304 3.19 -5.44 9.73
C THR A 304 2.30 -4.58 10.61
N ARG A 305 1.46 -3.72 10.03
CA ARG A 305 0.62 -2.79 10.80
C ARG A 305 -0.72 -3.44 11.14
N PRO A 306 -1.06 -3.58 12.44
CA PRO A 306 -2.40 -4.00 12.82
C PRO A 306 -3.40 -2.88 12.52
N VAL A 307 -4.52 -3.24 11.89
CA VAL A 307 -5.62 -2.32 11.54
C VAL A 307 -6.93 -2.97 11.95
N LEU A 308 -7.77 -2.25 12.69
CA LEU A 308 -9.13 -2.68 12.94
C LEU A 308 -10.07 -2.13 11.88
N VAL A 309 -10.90 -3.01 11.32
CA VAL A 309 -11.79 -2.68 10.20
C VAL A 309 -13.14 -3.31 10.44
N GLU A 310 -14.20 -2.58 10.13
CA GLU A 310 -15.56 -3.08 10.22
C GLU A 310 -15.92 -3.90 8.96
N LEU A 311 -16.37 -5.14 9.18
CA LEU A 311 -16.95 -6.02 8.16
C LEU A 311 -18.46 -6.01 8.29
N GLN A 312 -19.15 -5.67 7.22
CA GLN A 312 -20.59 -5.53 7.16
C GLN A 312 -21.19 -6.58 6.23
N ALA A 313 -22.21 -7.28 6.71
CA ALA A 313 -22.95 -8.28 5.96
C ALA A 313 -24.45 -8.00 6.05
N LEU A 314 -25.11 -8.02 4.89
CA LEU A 314 -26.56 -8.01 4.77
C LEU A 314 -27.01 -9.31 4.10
N VAL A 315 -27.70 -10.14 4.86
CA VAL A 315 -28.27 -11.42 4.40
C VAL A 315 -29.78 -11.28 4.33
N ALA A 316 -30.35 -11.39 3.13
CA ALA A 316 -31.78 -11.19 2.90
C ALA A 316 -32.37 -12.34 2.06
N PRO A 317 -33.62 -12.79 2.31
CA PRO A 317 -34.24 -13.84 1.50
C PRO A 317 -34.26 -13.45 0.01
N THR A 318 -33.82 -14.35 -0.86
CA THR A 318 -33.84 -14.09 -2.31
C THR A 318 -35.22 -14.35 -2.89
N THR A 319 -35.62 -13.52 -3.86
CA THR A 319 -36.79 -13.78 -4.73
C THR A 319 -36.37 -14.28 -6.11
N LEU A 320 -35.06 -14.45 -6.34
CA LEU A 320 -34.48 -14.85 -7.62
C LEU A 320 -34.21 -16.36 -7.67
N GLY A 321 -34.11 -16.92 -8.89
CA GLY A 321 -33.73 -18.32 -9.07
C GLY A 321 -32.26 -18.61 -8.69
N THR A 322 -31.38 -17.62 -8.79
CA THR A 322 -30.00 -17.69 -8.30
C THR A 322 -29.73 -16.53 -7.35
N PRO A 323 -29.39 -16.80 -6.07
CA PRO A 323 -29.15 -15.75 -5.09
C PRO A 323 -27.97 -14.86 -5.48
N ARG A 324 -28.10 -13.57 -5.19
CA ARG A 324 -27.05 -12.58 -5.47
C ARG A 324 -25.98 -12.63 -4.39
N ARG A 325 -24.72 -12.59 -4.80
CA ARG A 325 -23.56 -12.46 -3.90
C ARG A 325 -22.72 -11.28 -4.36
N ALA A 326 -22.78 -10.17 -3.63
CA ALA A 326 -22.06 -8.94 -3.94
C ALA A 326 -21.03 -8.66 -2.85
N VAL A 327 -19.78 -8.37 -3.25
CA VAL A 327 -18.67 -8.13 -2.32
C VAL A 327 -17.95 -6.85 -2.70
N VAL A 328 -17.66 -6.01 -1.70
CA VAL A 328 -16.86 -4.79 -1.85
C VAL A 328 -15.74 -4.84 -0.80
N GLY A 329 -14.49 -4.67 -1.24
CA GLY A 329 -13.33 -4.65 -0.34
C GLY A 329 -12.80 -6.02 0.12
N TRP A 330 -13.36 -7.13 -0.35
CA TRP A 330 -12.90 -8.49 -0.04
C TRP A 330 -13.01 -9.43 -1.24
N ASP A 331 -12.40 -10.63 -1.14
CA ASP A 331 -12.38 -11.60 -2.23
C ASP A 331 -13.69 -12.42 -2.33
N SER A 332 -14.26 -12.50 -3.54
CA SER A 332 -15.53 -13.19 -3.79
C SER A 332 -15.42 -14.72 -3.70
N SER A 333 -14.23 -15.27 -3.98
CA SER A 333 -13.97 -16.71 -3.86
C SER A 333 -13.89 -17.14 -2.39
N ARG A 334 -13.25 -16.33 -1.54
CA ARG A 334 -13.23 -16.50 -0.09
C ARG A 334 -14.62 -16.41 0.51
N LEU A 335 -15.43 -15.42 0.14
CA LEU A 335 -16.83 -15.38 0.60
C LEU A 335 -17.57 -16.66 0.23
N SER A 336 -17.43 -17.12 -1.01
CA SER A 336 -18.08 -18.36 -1.48
C SER A 336 -17.65 -19.58 -0.68
N MET A 337 -16.36 -19.66 -0.31
CA MET A 337 -15.81 -20.73 0.53
C MET A 337 -16.38 -20.67 1.95
N VAL A 338 -16.42 -19.49 2.59
CA VAL A 338 -16.99 -19.31 3.94
C VAL A 338 -18.47 -19.70 3.97
N LEU A 339 -19.25 -19.29 2.96
CA LEU A 339 -20.66 -19.68 2.83
C LEU A 339 -20.82 -21.21 2.74
N ALA A 340 -19.99 -21.88 1.94
CA ALA A 340 -20.04 -23.32 1.78
C ALA A 340 -19.72 -24.06 3.09
N VAL A 341 -18.72 -23.59 3.85
CA VAL A 341 -18.36 -24.19 5.14
C VAL A 341 -19.45 -23.97 6.20
N LEU A 342 -20.05 -22.77 6.25
CA LEU A 342 -21.20 -22.48 7.13
C LEU A 342 -22.39 -23.41 6.85
N GLU A 343 -22.70 -23.66 5.58
CA GLU A 343 -23.82 -24.52 5.20
C GLU A 343 -23.51 -26.01 5.46
N ALA A 344 -22.34 -26.49 5.05
CA ALA A 344 -21.96 -27.91 5.15
C ALA A 344 -21.67 -28.37 6.58
N HIS A 345 -21.04 -27.52 7.41
CA HIS A 345 -20.55 -27.91 8.74
C HIS A 345 -21.32 -27.27 9.89
N CYS A 346 -21.96 -26.11 9.70
CA CYS A 346 -22.65 -25.39 10.76
C CYS A 346 -24.18 -25.44 10.64
N GLY A 347 -24.72 -26.05 9.57
CA GLY A 347 -26.16 -26.15 9.35
C GLY A 347 -26.84 -24.81 9.00
N VAL A 348 -26.06 -23.80 8.62
CA VAL A 348 -26.55 -22.45 8.29
C VAL A 348 -27.00 -22.42 6.83
N LYS A 349 -28.31 -22.46 6.60
CA LYS A 349 -28.89 -22.51 5.24
C LYS A 349 -28.86 -21.13 4.57
N LEU A 350 -27.85 -20.88 3.74
CA LEU A 350 -27.66 -19.61 3.02
C LEU A 350 -27.96 -19.71 1.50
N SER A 351 -28.25 -20.91 1.00
CA SER A 351 -28.60 -21.16 -0.41
C SER A 351 -29.83 -20.41 -0.92
N GLY A 352 -30.74 -19.98 -0.03
CA GLY A 352 -31.94 -19.18 -0.36
C GLY A 352 -31.81 -17.68 -0.06
N TYR A 353 -30.60 -17.17 0.16
CA TYR A 353 -30.39 -15.78 0.59
C TYR A 353 -29.46 -15.03 -0.34
N ASP A 354 -29.82 -13.79 -0.63
CA ASP A 354 -28.89 -12.80 -1.17
C ASP A 354 -27.93 -12.36 -0.08
N VAL A 355 -26.66 -12.22 -0.45
CA VAL A 355 -25.57 -11.81 0.44
C VAL A 355 -24.90 -10.57 -0.16
N TYR A 356 -24.92 -9.49 0.60
CA TYR A 356 -24.14 -8.28 0.33
C TYR A 356 -23.10 -8.13 1.42
N PHE A 357 -21.83 -8.07 1.05
CA PHE A 357 -20.70 -8.00 1.96
C PHE A 357 -19.85 -6.78 1.64
N ASN A 358 -19.51 -5.99 2.65
CA ASN A 358 -18.78 -4.74 2.50
C ASN A 358 -17.71 -4.62 3.59
N VAL A 359 -16.50 -4.22 3.18
CA VAL A 359 -15.45 -3.77 4.11
C VAL A 359 -15.59 -2.26 4.28
N ALA A 360 -15.88 -1.80 5.49
CA ALA A 360 -16.05 -0.38 5.76
C ALA A 360 -14.74 0.40 5.55
N GLY A 361 -14.87 1.70 5.27
CA GLY A 361 -13.72 2.57 5.08
C GLY A 361 -13.00 2.43 3.73
N GLY A 362 -13.49 1.57 2.84
CA GLY A 362 -12.91 1.36 1.51
C GLY A 362 -11.60 0.57 1.50
N LEU A 363 -11.20 -0.01 2.64
CA LEU A 363 -10.01 -0.85 2.68
C LEU A 363 -10.26 -2.14 1.88
N ARG A 364 -9.24 -2.61 1.16
CA ARG A 364 -9.25 -3.93 0.57
C ARG A 364 -8.49 -4.88 1.48
N ILE A 365 -9.18 -5.87 2.02
CA ILE A 365 -8.57 -6.88 2.88
C ILE A 365 -8.16 -8.07 2.01
N ASN A 366 -6.89 -8.47 2.12
CA ASN A 366 -6.38 -9.68 1.48
C ASN A 366 -5.67 -10.57 2.50
N GLU A 367 -6.44 -11.10 3.45
CA GLU A 367 -5.91 -11.88 4.56
C GLU A 367 -6.85 -13.04 4.94
N PRO A 368 -6.34 -14.28 5.15
CA PRO A 368 -7.14 -15.42 5.60
C PRO A 368 -7.78 -15.21 6.98
N ALA A 369 -7.16 -14.39 7.84
CA ALA A 369 -7.67 -14.08 9.17
C ALA A 369 -9.06 -13.42 9.15
N ALA A 370 -9.47 -12.83 8.03
CA ALA A 370 -10.78 -12.21 7.88
C ALA A 370 -11.92 -13.23 7.83
N ASP A 371 -11.65 -14.49 7.53
CA ASP A 371 -12.67 -15.53 7.30
C ASP A 371 -13.61 -15.65 8.52
N MET A 372 -13.06 -15.71 9.74
CA MET A 372 -13.88 -15.82 10.95
C MET A 372 -14.71 -14.57 11.25
N ALA A 373 -14.17 -13.37 11.01
CA ALA A 373 -14.90 -12.13 11.19
C ALA A 373 -16.03 -11.99 10.15
N ALA A 374 -15.78 -12.39 8.91
CA ALA A 374 -16.79 -12.44 7.87
C ALA A 374 -17.91 -13.45 8.20
N ALA A 375 -17.56 -14.64 8.69
CA ALA A 375 -18.54 -15.62 9.14
C ALA A 375 -19.39 -15.09 10.31
N ALA A 376 -18.77 -14.40 11.28
CA ALA A 376 -19.48 -13.77 12.39
C ALA A 376 -20.48 -12.72 11.90
N ALA A 377 -20.08 -11.85 10.96
CA ALA A 377 -20.95 -10.85 10.34
C ALA A 377 -22.13 -11.51 9.60
N LEU A 378 -21.87 -12.52 8.77
CA LEU A 378 -22.92 -13.24 8.02
C LEU A 378 -23.96 -13.89 8.94
N VAL A 379 -23.49 -14.59 9.97
CA VAL A 379 -24.39 -15.28 10.93
C VAL A 379 -25.14 -14.26 11.79
N SER A 380 -24.47 -13.17 12.21
CA SER A 380 -25.11 -12.05 12.91
C SER A 380 -26.26 -11.45 12.11
N SER A 381 -26.04 -11.22 10.81
CA SER A 381 -27.04 -10.70 9.87
C SER A 381 -28.23 -11.66 9.73
N LEU A 382 -27.96 -12.94 9.47
CA LEU A 382 -28.99 -13.96 9.28
C LEU A 382 -29.84 -14.18 10.55
N CYS A 383 -29.20 -14.24 11.72
CA CYS A 383 -29.88 -14.44 13.00
C CYS A 383 -30.48 -13.16 13.56
N ASN A 384 -30.27 -12.01 12.90
CA ASN A 384 -30.61 -10.68 13.41
C ASN A 384 -30.11 -10.47 14.86
N ALA A 385 -28.88 -10.95 15.13
CA ALA A 385 -28.28 -11.03 16.45
C ALA A 385 -27.03 -10.14 16.49
N PRO A 386 -27.06 -8.98 17.16
CA PRO A 386 -25.93 -8.06 17.15
C PRO A 386 -24.73 -8.65 17.92
N LEU A 387 -23.53 -8.45 17.35
CA LEU A 387 -22.28 -8.85 17.99
C LEU A 387 -21.90 -7.87 19.11
N PRO A 388 -21.13 -8.30 20.12
CA PRO A 388 -20.58 -7.40 21.12
C PRO A 388 -19.74 -6.29 20.48
N THR A 389 -20.05 -5.05 20.86
CA THR A 389 -19.49 -3.83 20.25
C THR A 389 -18.02 -3.59 20.63
N ASP A 390 -17.56 -4.23 21.68
CA ASP A 390 -16.20 -4.19 22.22
C ASP A 390 -15.42 -5.48 21.91
N ALA A 391 -15.88 -6.29 20.94
CA ALA A 391 -15.22 -7.51 20.50
C ALA A 391 -14.57 -7.38 19.11
N VAL A 392 -13.33 -7.86 18.98
CA VAL A 392 -12.67 -8.08 17.69
C VAL A 392 -12.64 -9.56 17.32
N TYR A 393 -12.66 -9.86 16.03
CA TYR A 393 -12.70 -11.22 15.49
C TYR A 393 -11.54 -11.41 14.51
N PHE A 394 -10.82 -12.54 14.60
CA PHE A 394 -9.85 -12.94 13.56
C PHE A 394 -9.55 -14.44 13.63
N GLY A 395 -9.39 -15.09 12.49
CA GLY A 395 -9.10 -16.52 12.39
C GLY A 395 -9.33 -17.04 10.97
N GLU A 396 -8.54 -18.03 10.55
CA GLU A 396 -8.69 -18.65 9.24
C GLU A 396 -9.67 -19.83 9.31
N ILE A 397 -10.61 -19.91 8.37
CA ILE A 397 -11.56 -21.01 8.30
C ILE A 397 -11.01 -22.10 7.37
N SER A 398 -10.88 -23.31 7.89
CA SER A 398 -10.59 -24.49 7.08
C SER A 398 -11.87 -25.04 6.43
N LEU A 399 -11.73 -25.70 5.29
CA LEU A 399 -12.84 -26.42 4.64
C LEU A 399 -13.48 -27.49 5.53
N SER A 400 -12.81 -27.95 6.59
CA SER A 400 -13.36 -28.88 7.59
C SER A 400 -14.26 -28.21 8.64
N GLY A 401 -14.39 -26.89 8.63
CA GLY A 401 -15.07 -26.10 9.67
C GLY A 401 -14.20 -25.80 10.89
N ALA A 402 -12.94 -26.23 10.93
CA ALA A 402 -11.99 -25.85 11.98
C ALA A 402 -11.51 -24.41 11.82
N VAL A 403 -11.26 -23.71 12.93
CA VAL A 403 -10.68 -22.36 12.93
C VAL A 403 -9.18 -22.46 13.25
N ARG A 404 -8.33 -21.96 12.34
CA ARG A 404 -6.87 -22.09 12.42
C ARG A 404 -6.20 -20.80 12.93
N PRO A 405 -5.06 -20.90 13.63
CA PRO A 405 -4.24 -19.75 14.03
C PRO A 405 -3.80 -18.90 12.85
N VAL A 406 -3.58 -17.62 13.13
CA VAL A 406 -3.11 -16.64 12.15
C VAL A 406 -1.87 -15.92 12.68
N ALA A 407 -1.08 -15.37 11.77
CA ALA A 407 0.14 -14.66 12.11
C ALA A 407 -0.11 -13.41 12.96
N GLN A 408 0.90 -13.00 13.73
CA GLN A 408 0.97 -11.72 14.45
C GLN A 408 -0.19 -11.48 15.43
N THR A 409 -0.65 -12.54 16.11
CA THR A 409 -1.73 -12.45 17.11
C THR A 409 -1.45 -11.40 18.19
N SER A 410 -0.23 -11.34 18.74
CA SER A 410 0.15 -10.32 19.74
C SER A 410 -0.01 -8.88 19.23
N ALA A 411 0.31 -8.60 17.96
CA ALA A 411 0.19 -7.27 17.38
C ALA A 411 -1.28 -6.86 17.23
N ARG A 412 -2.14 -7.77 16.76
CA ARG A 412 -3.59 -7.56 16.66
C ARG A 412 -4.22 -7.24 18.02
N LEU A 413 -3.87 -8.03 19.04
CA LEU A 413 -4.40 -7.87 20.40
C LEU A 413 -3.94 -6.56 21.04
N LYS A 414 -2.67 -6.18 20.86
CA LYS A 414 -2.16 -4.88 21.35
C LYS A 414 -2.90 -3.69 20.71
N GLU A 415 -3.17 -3.74 19.42
CA GLU A 415 -3.90 -2.65 18.75
C GLU A 415 -5.37 -2.61 19.19
N ALA A 416 -6.02 -3.76 19.33
CA ALA A 416 -7.37 -3.86 19.87
C ALA A 416 -7.47 -3.27 21.28
N ALA A 417 -6.56 -3.64 22.17
CA ALA A 417 -6.49 -3.07 23.53
C ALA A 417 -6.23 -1.57 23.53
N LYS A 418 -5.31 -1.08 22.69
CA LYS A 418 -4.98 0.35 22.54
C LYS A 418 -6.18 1.19 22.08
N LEU A 419 -7.07 0.59 21.30
CA LEU A 419 -8.31 1.21 20.82
C LEU A 419 -9.48 1.06 21.80
N GLY A 420 -9.27 0.34 22.90
CA GLY A 420 -10.23 0.21 24.00
C GLY A 420 -11.23 -0.93 23.83
N PHE A 421 -11.00 -1.86 22.91
CA PHE A 421 -11.78 -3.09 22.87
C PHE A 421 -11.55 -3.89 24.16
N GLY A 422 -12.57 -4.60 24.62
CA GLY A 422 -12.52 -5.40 25.84
C GLY A 422 -12.39 -6.90 25.57
N ARG A 423 -12.74 -7.34 24.35
CA ARG A 423 -12.85 -8.74 23.98
C ARG A 423 -12.14 -9.04 22.66
N ALA A 424 -11.56 -10.23 22.56
CA ALA A 424 -11.06 -10.78 21.30
C ALA A 424 -11.54 -12.21 21.12
N VAL A 425 -12.17 -12.49 19.98
CA VAL A 425 -12.57 -13.82 19.55
C VAL A 425 -11.53 -14.32 18.55
N LEU A 426 -10.89 -15.45 18.87
CA LEU A 426 -9.70 -15.93 18.17
C LEU A 426 -9.56 -17.46 18.21
N PRO A 427 -8.67 -18.08 17.43
CA PRO A 427 -8.55 -19.54 17.34
C PRO A 427 -7.97 -20.17 18.61
N GLU A 428 -8.45 -21.37 18.99
CA GLU A 428 -8.04 -22.05 20.24
C GLU A 428 -6.53 -22.32 20.37
N SER A 429 -5.84 -22.57 19.26
CA SER A 429 -4.39 -22.85 19.24
C SER A 429 -3.50 -21.61 19.29
N ALA A 430 -4.05 -20.40 19.43
CA ALA A 430 -3.26 -19.18 19.64
C ALA A 430 -2.73 -19.02 21.08
N ARG A 431 -3.02 -19.96 21.99
CA ARG A 431 -2.59 -19.95 23.42
C ARG A 431 -1.09 -20.15 23.68
N GLY A 432 -0.25 -20.17 22.64
CA GLY A 432 1.19 -20.48 22.74
C GLY A 432 2.14 -19.29 22.62
N ASP A 433 1.67 -18.08 22.31
CA ASP A 433 2.55 -16.91 22.16
C ASP A 433 2.65 -16.17 23.51
N PRO A 434 3.80 -16.15 24.21
CA PRO A 434 3.92 -15.80 25.63
C PRO A 434 3.77 -14.29 25.96
N GLY A 435 3.08 -13.51 25.14
CA GLY A 435 2.80 -12.11 25.41
C GLY A 435 1.54 -11.64 24.70
N GLY A 436 0.36 -11.89 25.28
CA GLY A 436 -0.87 -11.77 24.50
C GLY A 436 -2.10 -11.19 25.16
N ASP A 437 -2.29 -11.22 26.48
CA ASP A 437 -3.61 -10.83 26.99
C ASP A 437 -3.90 -9.34 26.80
N ALA A 438 -2.88 -8.47 26.73
CA ALA A 438 -3.01 -7.03 26.49
C ALA A 438 -4.12 -6.29 27.29
N GLY A 439 -4.70 -6.91 28.32
CA GLY A 439 -5.88 -6.45 29.05
C GLY A 439 -7.25 -6.84 28.45
N LEU A 440 -7.30 -7.68 27.41
CA LEU A 440 -8.49 -8.20 26.73
C LEU A 440 -8.96 -9.53 27.31
N SER A 441 -10.28 -9.74 27.33
CA SER A 441 -10.90 -11.05 27.52
C SER A 441 -10.81 -11.86 26.22
N LEU A 442 -10.10 -12.99 26.26
CA LEU A 442 -9.87 -13.84 25.10
C LEU A 442 -10.91 -14.98 25.03
N ASN A 443 -11.74 -14.97 23.99
CA ASN A 443 -12.71 -16.03 23.69
C ASN A 443 -12.17 -16.92 22.56
N THR A 444 -11.81 -18.15 22.90
CA THR A 444 -11.22 -19.08 21.94
C THR A 444 -12.26 -19.94 21.24
N ILE A 445 -12.14 -20.04 19.91
CA ILE A 445 -13.00 -20.82 19.03
C ILE A 445 -12.17 -21.94 18.39
N GLY A 446 -12.52 -23.21 18.65
CA GLY A 446 -11.88 -24.37 18.02
C GLY A 446 -12.50 -24.73 16.66
N GLY A 447 -13.78 -24.41 16.47
CA GLY A 447 -14.52 -24.71 15.25
C GLY A 447 -15.66 -23.72 15.00
N LEU A 448 -15.99 -23.54 13.73
CA LEU A 448 -16.96 -22.55 13.28
C LEU A 448 -18.35 -22.79 13.88
N THR A 449 -18.70 -24.04 14.17
CA THR A 449 -19.95 -24.43 14.84
C THR A 449 -20.14 -23.76 16.20
N SER A 450 -19.07 -23.64 16.99
CA SER A 450 -19.13 -22.96 18.29
C SER A 450 -19.38 -21.46 18.14
N LEU A 451 -18.74 -20.81 17.16
CA LEU A 451 -19.00 -19.41 16.84
C LEU A 451 -20.47 -19.19 16.42
N VAL A 452 -21.01 -20.07 15.56
CA VAL A 452 -22.42 -19.98 15.14
C VAL A 452 -23.36 -20.16 16.32
N ALA A 453 -23.12 -21.15 17.20
CA ALA A 453 -23.94 -21.39 18.38
C ALA A 453 -23.94 -20.18 19.33
N ASP A 454 -22.77 -19.59 19.58
CA ASP A 454 -22.61 -18.41 20.44
C ASP A 454 -23.36 -17.19 19.91
N ILE A 455 -23.36 -16.97 18.60
CA ILE A 455 -24.08 -15.86 17.96
C ILE A 455 -25.59 -16.14 17.96
N ALA A 456 -26.01 -17.35 17.60
CA ALA A 456 -27.42 -17.73 17.55
C ALA A 456 -28.08 -17.62 18.93
N ALA A 457 -27.38 -18.00 20.01
CA ALA A 457 -27.85 -17.88 21.39
C ALA A 457 -28.20 -16.42 21.77
N ARG A 458 -27.55 -15.42 21.17
CA ARG A 458 -27.82 -14.00 21.40
C ARG A 458 -29.05 -13.48 20.66
N GLY A 459 -29.44 -14.12 19.55
CA GLY A 459 -30.62 -13.75 18.75
C GLY A 459 -31.95 -14.21 19.34
N VAL A 460 -31.92 -15.20 20.26
CA VAL A 460 -33.11 -15.69 20.94
C VAL A 460 -33.51 -14.71 22.04
N LYS A 461 -34.62 -13.99 21.86
CA LYS A 461 -35.23 -13.21 22.96
C LYS A 461 -35.54 -14.16 24.12
N PRO A 462 -35.12 -13.87 25.36
CA PRO A 462 -35.61 -14.64 26.50
C PRO A 462 -37.13 -14.47 26.56
N THR A 463 -37.85 -15.59 26.49
CA THR A 463 -39.25 -15.65 26.90
C THR A 463 -39.32 -15.07 28.30
N ARG A 464 -40.14 -14.03 28.50
CA ARG A 464 -40.37 -13.39 29.80
C ARG A 464 -40.70 -14.48 30.82
N ASP A 465 -39.71 -14.85 31.63
CA ASP A 465 -39.94 -15.55 32.87
C ASP A 465 -39.28 -14.78 34.00
N ASN A 466 -40.11 -14.51 35.00
CA ASN A 466 -39.89 -13.47 35.99
C ASN A 466 -38.99 -14.04 37.10
N SER A 467 -37.67 -14.01 36.90
CA SER A 467 -36.74 -14.18 38.02
C SER A 467 -35.52 -13.29 37.86
N LYS A 468 -35.21 -12.57 38.95
CA LYS A 468 -34.09 -11.65 39.08
C LYS A 468 -32.78 -12.43 38.87
N SER A 469 -32.04 -12.09 37.81
CA SER A 469 -30.59 -12.27 37.78
C SER A 469 -29.93 -10.95 37.45
N THR A 470 -29.10 -10.52 38.39
CA THR A 470 -28.13 -9.43 38.28
C THR A 470 -26.98 -9.88 37.40
N ASP A 471 -26.47 -8.94 36.59
CA ASP A 471 -25.29 -8.98 35.71
C ASP A 471 -25.59 -9.02 34.21
N ALA A 472 -26.30 -7.99 33.74
CA ALA A 472 -26.17 -7.55 32.35
C ALA A 472 -24.80 -6.88 32.19
N GLU A 473 -23.80 -7.64 31.73
CA GLU A 473 -22.54 -7.12 31.24
C GLU A 473 -22.85 -6.00 30.22
N LYS A 474 -22.52 -4.75 30.58
CA LYS A 474 -22.85 -3.58 29.74
C LYS A 474 -22.09 -3.71 28.42
N ASN A 475 -22.77 -4.13 27.35
CA ASN A 475 -22.28 -4.08 25.97
C ASN A 475 -22.18 -2.60 25.56
N THR A 476 -21.13 -1.94 26.00
CA THR A 476 -20.87 -0.54 25.69
C THR A 476 -19.71 -0.45 24.73
N VAL A 477 -19.91 0.29 23.65
CA VAL A 477 -18.87 0.73 22.71
C VAL A 477 -17.64 1.23 23.49
N PRO A 478 -16.40 0.93 23.08
CA PRO A 478 -15.21 1.43 23.75
C PRO A 478 -15.28 2.94 24.00
N ALA A 479 -14.84 3.40 25.18
CA ALA A 479 -14.97 4.80 25.61
C ALA A 479 -14.38 5.81 24.62
N ARG A 480 -13.36 5.40 23.85
CA ARG A 480 -12.69 6.19 22.81
C ARG A 480 -13.56 6.45 21.58
N PHE A 481 -14.59 5.64 21.36
CA PHE A 481 -15.54 5.77 20.25
C PHE A 481 -16.91 6.30 20.69
N LYS A 482 -17.15 6.46 21.99
CA LYS A 482 -18.37 7.10 22.50
C LYS A 482 -18.34 8.60 22.21
N ARG A 483 -19.47 9.17 21.78
CA ARG A 483 -19.64 10.63 21.73
C ARG A 483 -19.40 11.27 23.12
N GLN A 484 -18.70 12.40 23.11
CA GLN A 484 -18.95 13.45 24.11
C GLN A 484 -20.26 14.11 23.68
N ASP A 485 -21.34 13.83 24.40
CA ASP A 485 -22.59 14.54 24.19
C ASP A 485 -22.38 16.03 24.49
N GLY A 486 -22.61 16.86 23.48
CA GLY A 486 -22.78 18.31 23.59
C GLY A 486 -24.23 18.67 23.35
#